data_AF-A0A377HY93-F1
#
_entry.id   AF-A0A377HY93-F1
#
_cell.length_a   1.000
_cell.length_b   1.000
_cell.length_c   1.000
_cell.angle_alpha   90.00
_cell.angle_beta   90.00
_cell.angle_gamma   90.00
#
_symmetry.space_group_name_H-M   'P 1'
#
loop_
_entity.id
_entity.type
_entity.pdbx_description
1 polymer ?
#
loop_
_entity_poly.entity_id
_entity_poly.type
_entity_poly.pdbx_seq_one_letter_code
_entity_poly.pdbx_strand_id
1 'polypeptide(L)'
;MKTELKEILPIITQHHKGEDRQLVDARTLWQFLGSKQEFANWIKNNIKAYEFKKDKDYFCLINLSNEKRKGRGGHNQKDYLITLSMAKELAMVEKNKQGKLARQYFIRCEETLQAIAPDLLNEIRQHWHKEREAVKTPFVRLCQALER
;
A
#
# COMPACT_ATOMS: atom_id res chain seq x y z
N MET A 1 -0.05 27.65 5.49
CA MET A 1 1.14 26.83 5.16
C MET A 1 0.66 25.64 4.35
N LYS A 2 1.20 25.42 3.14
CA LYS A 2 0.96 24.20 2.38
C LYS A 2 1.92 23.14 2.94
N THR A 3 1.40 22.19 3.71
CA THR A 3 2.19 21.02 4.14
C THR A 3 2.30 20.09 2.94
N GLU A 4 3.51 19.91 2.44
CA GLU A 4 3.77 19.06 1.28
C GLU A 4 3.73 17.58 1.71
N LEU A 5 3.20 16.69 0.87
CA LEU A 5 3.10 15.25 1.17
C LEU A 5 4.45 14.60 1.55
N LYS A 6 5.55 15.18 1.06
CA LYS A 6 6.94 14.79 1.39
C LYS A 6 7.32 15.03 2.85
N GLU A 7 6.63 15.93 3.55
CA GLU A 7 6.87 16.23 4.97
C GLU A 7 6.19 15.21 5.90
N ILE A 8 5.18 14.48 5.39
CA ILE A 8 4.38 13.52 6.16
C ILE A 8 4.88 12.09 5.95
N LEU A 9 5.38 11.77 4.75
CA LEU A 9 5.97 10.47 4.41
C LEU A 9 7.24 10.70 3.56
N PRO A 10 8.31 9.91 3.75
CA PRO A 10 9.48 9.96 2.86
C PRO A 10 9.12 9.29 1.53
N ILE A 11 8.57 10.11 0.63
CA ILE A 11 8.18 9.69 -0.71
C ILE A 11 9.42 9.78 -1.61
N ILE A 12 9.82 8.65 -2.16
CA ILE A 12 10.81 8.55 -3.22
C ILE A 12 10.03 8.44 -4.53
N THR A 13 10.20 9.40 -5.44
CA THR A 13 9.63 9.28 -6.78
C THR A 13 10.59 8.45 -7.63
N GLN A 14 10.11 7.34 -8.19
CA GLN A 14 10.86 6.52 -9.14
C GLN A 14 10.13 6.47 -10.47
N HIS A 15 10.85 6.75 -11.57
CA HIS A 15 10.37 6.52 -12.91
C HIS A 15 10.50 5.03 -13.24
N HIS A 16 9.37 4.34 -13.45
CA HIS A 16 9.38 2.93 -13.82
C HIS A 16 8.43 2.66 -14.98
N LYS A 17 8.95 2.12 -16.09
CA LYS A 17 8.21 1.80 -17.33
C LYS A 17 7.45 2.98 -17.96
N GLY A 18 8.00 4.19 -17.88
CA GLY A 18 7.40 5.39 -18.50
C GLY A 18 6.31 6.06 -17.66
N GLU A 19 6.03 5.57 -16.45
CA GLU A 19 5.13 6.19 -15.48
C GLU A 19 5.90 6.59 -14.21
N ASP A 20 5.57 7.75 -13.68
CA ASP A 20 6.09 8.25 -12.42
C ASP A 20 5.39 7.52 -11.28
N ARG A 21 6.10 6.63 -10.60
CA ARG A 21 5.59 5.92 -9.44
C ARG A 21 6.13 6.55 -8.16
N GLN A 22 5.21 7.00 -7.32
CA GLN A 22 5.52 7.41 -5.96
C GLN A 22 5.69 6.17 -5.09
N LEU A 23 6.91 5.94 -4.65
CA LEU A 23 7.30 4.86 -3.75
C LEU A 23 7.62 5.43 -2.37
N VAL A 24 7.54 4.57 -1.36
CA VAL A 24 7.85 4.88 0.03
C VAL A 24 8.79 3.78 0.54
N ASP A 25 9.78 4.15 1.35
CA ASP A 25 10.56 3.17 2.09
C ASP A 25 9.68 2.53 3.18
N ALA A 26 9.50 1.21 3.10
CA ALA A 26 8.70 0.47 4.05
C ALA A 26 9.24 0.56 5.47
N ARG A 27 10.56 0.71 5.65
CA ARG A 27 11.18 0.80 6.97
C ARG A 27 10.85 2.12 7.65
N THR A 28 10.83 3.21 6.88
CA THR A 28 10.39 4.49 7.44
C THR A 28 8.91 4.51 7.71
N LEU A 29 8.07 3.90 6.86
CA LEU A 29 6.64 3.74 7.17
C LEU A 29 6.45 2.95 8.47
N TRP A 30 7.16 1.84 8.64
CA TRP A 30 7.09 1.02 9.85
C TRP A 30 7.47 1.79 11.11
N GLN A 31 8.53 2.61 11.04
CA GLN A 31 8.95 3.51 12.13
C GLN A 31 7.89 4.59 12.40
N PHE A 32 7.36 5.22 11.35
CA PHE A 32 6.33 6.24 11.45
C PHE A 32 5.05 5.72 12.11
N LEU A 33 4.61 4.52 11.70
CA LEU A 33 3.46 3.86 12.29
C LEU A 33 3.72 3.44 13.75
N GLY A 34 4.98 3.36 14.19
CA GLY A 34 5.33 2.97 15.55
C GLY A 34 4.94 1.52 15.86
N SER A 35 5.02 0.62 14.86
CA SER A 35 4.69 -0.78 15.06
C SER A 35 5.71 -1.44 15.98
N LYS A 36 5.23 -2.24 16.94
CA LYS A 36 6.08 -2.94 17.93
C LYS A 36 6.68 -4.24 17.40
N GLN A 37 6.17 -4.75 16.28
CA GLN A 37 6.65 -5.97 15.67
C GLN A 37 7.98 -5.71 14.96
N GLU A 38 8.91 -6.66 15.00
CA GLU A 38 10.14 -6.61 14.22
C GLU A 38 9.84 -6.43 12.72
N PHE A 39 10.49 -5.45 12.08
CA PHE A 39 10.24 -5.05 10.69
C PHE A 39 10.16 -6.24 9.72
N ALA A 40 11.10 -7.19 9.79
CA ALA A 40 11.16 -8.32 8.88
C ALA A 40 9.91 -9.22 8.97
N ASN A 41 9.37 -9.41 10.17
CA ASN A 41 8.15 -10.18 10.39
C ASN A 41 6.91 -9.33 10.05
N TRP A 42 6.93 -8.04 10.37
CA TRP A 42 5.85 -7.11 10.06
C TRP A 42 5.59 -7.04 8.55
N ILE A 43 6.62 -6.80 7.73
CA ILE A 43 6.45 -6.67 6.28
C ILE A 43 6.03 -8.00 5.63
N LYS A 44 6.62 -9.14 6.04
CA LYS A 44 6.25 -10.46 5.52
C LYS A 44 4.81 -10.84 5.85
N ASN A 45 4.37 -10.59 7.08
CA ASN A 45 3.02 -10.90 7.51
C ASN A 45 2.00 -10.05 6.74
N ASN A 46 2.26 -8.74 6.60
CA ASN A 46 1.37 -7.86 5.87
C ASN A 46 1.33 -8.18 4.35
N ILE A 47 2.48 -8.45 3.71
CA ILE A 47 2.51 -8.91 2.31
C ILE A 47 1.65 -10.15 2.11
N LYS A 48 1.78 -11.13 3.02
CA LYS A 48 1.01 -12.37 2.94
C LYS A 48 -0.48 -12.15 3.22
N ALA A 49 -0.82 -11.32 4.21
CA ALA A 49 -2.20 -11.13 4.66
C ALA A 49 -3.07 -10.37 3.67
N TYR A 50 -2.51 -9.38 2.96
CA TYR A 50 -3.23 -8.56 1.98
C TYR A 50 -2.87 -8.90 0.53
N GLU A 51 -2.18 -10.02 0.32
CA GLU A 51 -1.87 -10.56 -1.01
C GLU A 51 -1.12 -9.56 -1.93
N PHE A 52 -0.27 -8.71 -1.33
CA PHE A 52 0.53 -7.74 -2.09
C PHE A 52 1.49 -8.46 -3.05
N LYS A 53 1.60 -7.94 -4.27
CA LYS A 53 2.36 -8.56 -5.37
C LYS A 53 3.71 -7.90 -5.54
N LYS A 54 4.76 -8.74 -5.63
CA LYS A 54 6.11 -8.31 -5.99
C LYS A 54 6.12 -7.64 -7.37
N ASP A 55 6.90 -6.59 -7.52
CA ASP A 55 7.09 -5.80 -8.75
C ASP A 55 5.83 -5.03 -9.21
N LYS A 56 4.75 -5.09 -8.42
CA LYS A 56 3.54 -4.28 -8.57
C LYS A 56 3.36 -3.37 -7.36
N ASP A 57 3.19 -3.96 -6.19
CA ASP A 57 2.86 -3.25 -4.94
C ASP A 57 4.11 -2.97 -4.10
N TYR A 58 5.13 -3.83 -4.21
CA TYR A 58 6.43 -3.66 -3.55
C TYR A 58 7.61 -4.18 -4.38
N PHE A 59 8.80 -3.63 -4.10
CA PHE A 59 10.08 -3.99 -4.70
C PHE A 59 11.08 -4.33 -3.58
N CYS A 60 11.72 -5.48 -3.67
CA CYS A 60 12.72 -5.90 -2.70
C CYS A 60 14.10 -5.38 -3.12
N LEU A 61 14.69 -4.52 -2.30
CA LEU A 61 16.09 -4.14 -2.41
C LEU A 61 16.91 -5.17 -1.64
N ILE A 62 17.68 -5.96 -2.38
CA ILE A 62 18.70 -6.81 -1.77
C ILE A 62 19.93 -5.94 -1.64
N ASN A 63 20.38 -5.69 -0.40
CA ASN A 63 21.68 -5.08 -0.19
C ASN A 63 22.75 -6.04 -0.72
N LEU A 64 23.31 -5.74 -1.90
CA LEU A 64 24.40 -6.49 -2.52
C LEU A 64 25.77 -6.18 -1.90
N SER A 65 25.81 -5.68 -0.66
CA SER A 65 27.03 -5.54 0.14
C SER A 65 27.55 -6.91 0.64
N ASN A 66 27.61 -7.87 -0.29
CA ASN A 66 28.39 -9.09 -0.18
C ASN A 66 29.71 -8.87 -0.93
N GLU A 67 30.54 -7.96 -0.44
CA GLU A 67 31.96 -8.30 -0.47
C GLU A 67 32.09 -9.62 0.27
N LYS A 68 32.55 -10.65 -0.45
CA LYS A 68 32.67 -12.04 -0.03
C LYS A 68 33.43 -12.17 1.30
N ARG A 69 32.77 -11.95 2.43
CA ARG A 69 33.32 -12.29 3.74
C ARG A 69 33.20 -13.80 3.87
N LYS A 70 34.32 -14.50 3.61
CA LYS A 70 34.52 -15.91 3.95
C LYS A 70 34.37 -16.04 5.48
N GLY A 71 33.14 -16.26 5.94
CA GLY A 71 32.81 -16.35 7.35
C GLY A 71 31.33 -16.67 7.55
N ARG A 72 31.02 -17.39 8.63
CA ARG A 72 29.70 -17.93 8.98
C ARG A 72 28.59 -16.90 8.72
N GLY A 73 27.71 -17.22 7.76
CA GLY A 73 26.78 -16.31 7.11
C GLY A 73 25.88 -15.51 8.06
N GLY A 74 25.86 -14.19 7.87
CA GLY A 74 25.07 -13.24 8.63
C GLY A 74 24.18 -12.40 7.73
N HIS A 75 22.90 -12.76 7.69
CA HIS A 75 21.71 -11.94 7.39
C HIS A 75 21.86 -10.86 6.30
N ASN A 76 21.55 -11.21 5.04
CA ASN A 76 21.24 -10.19 4.03
C ASN A 76 19.99 -9.42 4.49
N GLN A 77 20.16 -8.23 5.05
CA GLN A 77 19.07 -7.32 5.38
C GLN A 77 18.34 -6.95 4.08
N LYS A 78 17.04 -7.24 4.04
CA LYS A 78 16.16 -6.91 2.91
C LYS A 78 15.43 -5.62 3.22
N ASP A 79 15.64 -4.62 2.38
CA ASP A 79 14.86 -3.39 2.42
C ASP A 79 13.77 -3.45 1.33
N TYR A 80 12.68 -2.72 1.54
CA TYR A 80 11.50 -2.79 0.68
C TYR A 80 11.07 -1.38 0.30
N LEU A 81 10.91 -1.16 -1.01
CA LEU A 81 10.17 -0.01 -1.52
C LEU A 81 8.74 -0.45 -1.78
N ILE A 82 7.78 0.31 -1.30
CA ILE A 82 6.35 0.01 -1.45
C ILE A 82 5.66 1.14 -2.20
N THR A 83 4.60 0.83 -2.93
CA THR A 83 3.78 1.84 -3.59
C THR A 83 3.03 2.68 -2.56
N LEU A 84 2.65 3.90 -2.94
CA LEU A 84 1.82 4.75 -2.10
C LEU A 84 0.49 4.09 -1.73
N SER A 85 -0.15 3.36 -2.65
CA SER A 85 -1.39 2.63 -2.37
C SER A 85 -1.19 1.58 -1.29
N MET A 86 -0.15 0.75 -1.40
CA MET A 86 0.22 -0.23 -0.37
C MET A 86 0.49 0.46 0.98
N ALA A 87 1.23 1.57 0.99
CA ALA A 87 1.51 2.32 2.22
C ALA A 87 0.23 2.83 2.90
N LYS A 88 -0.73 3.35 2.11
CA LYS A 88 -2.03 3.80 2.62
C LYS A 88 -2.83 2.65 3.23
N GLU A 89 -2.89 1.50 2.54
CA GLU A 89 -3.56 0.30 3.05
C GLU A 89 -2.96 -0.17 4.37
N LEU A 90 -1.63 -0.27 4.46
CA LEU A 90 -0.94 -0.65 5.70
C LEU A 90 -1.25 0.31 6.85
N ALA A 91 -1.20 1.62 6.59
CA ALA A 91 -1.55 2.63 7.59
C ALA A 91 -3.00 2.50 8.07
N MET A 92 -3.94 2.22 7.16
CA MET A 92 -5.35 2.05 7.50
C MET A 92 -5.62 0.81 8.34
N VAL A 93 -4.88 -0.28 8.15
CA VAL A 93 -5.13 -1.53 8.90
C VAL A 93 -4.39 -1.58 10.24
N GLU A 94 -3.33 -0.80 10.41
CA GLU A 94 -2.59 -0.76 11.67
C GLU A 94 -3.51 -0.34 12.85
N LYS A 95 -3.54 -1.20 13.88
CA LYS A 95 -4.43 -1.05 15.06
C LYS A 95 -3.78 -0.20 16.16
N ASN A 96 -3.39 1.02 15.82
CA ASN A 96 -2.76 1.95 16.76
C ASN A 96 -3.22 3.40 16.55
N LYS A 97 -2.66 4.33 17.33
CA LYS A 97 -3.01 5.77 17.25
C LYS A 97 -2.68 6.36 15.88
N GLN A 98 -1.55 5.99 15.29
CA GLN A 98 -1.15 6.47 13.96
C GLN A 98 -2.09 5.95 12.87
N GLY A 99 -2.45 4.67 12.92
CA GLY A 99 -3.46 4.14 12.01
C GLY A 99 -4.84 4.79 12.18
N LYS A 100 -5.21 5.17 13.42
CA LYS A 100 -6.44 5.94 13.66
C LYS A 100 -6.38 7.31 12.99
N LEU A 101 -5.26 8.03 13.11
CA LEU A 101 -5.08 9.33 12.45
C LEU A 101 -5.12 9.19 10.93
N ALA A 102 -4.47 8.16 10.37
CA ALA A 102 -4.53 7.87 8.94
C ALA A 102 -5.97 7.66 8.46
N ARG A 103 -6.76 6.82 9.15
CA ARG A 103 -8.19 6.61 8.81
C ARG A 103 -9.00 7.91 8.88
N GLN A 104 -8.81 8.72 9.92
CA GLN A 104 -9.50 10.00 10.06
C GLN A 104 -9.13 10.98 8.93
N TYR A 105 -7.86 11.03 8.54
CA TYR A 105 -7.42 11.84 7.41
C TYR A 105 -8.11 11.42 6.11
N PHE A 106 -8.15 10.13 5.79
CA PHE A 106 -8.78 9.67 4.55
C PHE A 106 -10.29 9.84 4.52
N ILE A 107 -10.97 9.65 5.65
CA ILE A 107 -12.40 9.97 5.79
C ILE A 107 -12.61 11.47 5.50
N ARG A 108 -11.78 12.34 6.07
CA ARG A 108 -11.86 13.78 5.83
C ARG A 108 -11.62 14.15 4.37
N CYS A 109 -10.70 13.47 3.70
CA CYS A 109 -10.49 13.64 2.26
C CYS A 109 -11.73 13.25 1.45
N GLU A 110 -12.39 12.13 1.79
CA GLU A 110 -13.63 11.72 1.13
C GLU A 110 -14.76 12.74 1.35
N GLU A 111 -14.97 13.19 2.59
CA GLU A 111 -15.96 14.24 2.91
C GLU A 111 -15.69 15.54 2.13
N THR A 112 -14.42 15.92 2.01
CA THR A 112 -14.02 17.12 1.27
C THR A 112 -14.25 16.93 -0.23
N LEU A 113 -13.96 15.75 -0.77
CA LEU A 113 -14.21 15.42 -2.18
C LEU A 113 -15.72 15.42 -2.48
N GLN A 114 -16.55 14.93 -1.56
CA GLN A 114 -18.00 15.00 -1.66
C GLN A 114 -18.51 16.44 -1.76
N ALA A 115 -17.91 17.36 -1.01
CA ALA A 115 -18.28 18.78 -1.03
C ALA A 115 -17.83 19.51 -2.30
N ILE A 116 -16.69 19.13 -2.88
CA ILE A 116 -16.09 19.80 -4.05
C ILE A 116 -16.61 19.21 -5.37
N ALA A 117 -16.72 17.89 -5.47
CA ALA A 117 -17.02 17.18 -6.72
C ALA A 117 -17.92 15.95 -6.47
N PRO A 118 -19.21 16.16 -6.14
CA PRO A 118 -20.14 15.08 -5.81
C PRO A 118 -20.38 14.10 -6.97
N ASP A 119 -20.44 14.59 -8.22
CA ASP A 119 -20.72 13.75 -9.39
C ASP A 119 -19.57 12.77 -9.66
N LEU A 120 -18.32 13.26 -9.64
CA LEU A 120 -17.13 12.43 -9.76
C LEU A 120 -17.07 11.37 -8.65
N LEU A 121 -17.39 11.75 -7.40
CA LEU A 121 -17.40 10.80 -6.29
C LEU A 121 -18.49 9.74 -6.45
N ASN A 122 -19.66 10.12 -6.99
CA ASN A 122 -20.73 9.16 -7.29
C ASN A 122 -20.29 8.15 -8.36
N GLU A 123 -19.58 8.56 -9.41
CA GLU A 123 -19.01 7.65 -10.41
C GLU A 123 -18.02 6.66 -9.78
N ILE A 124 -17.09 7.16 -8.95
CA ILE A 124 -16.13 6.31 -8.21
C ILE A 124 -16.86 5.30 -7.32
N ARG A 125 -17.91 5.73 -6.61
CA ARG A 125 -18.72 4.85 -5.76
C ARG A 125 -19.50 3.82 -6.56
N GLN A 126 -20.04 4.17 -7.72
CA GLN A 126 -20.73 3.23 -8.60
C GLN A 126 -19.76 2.16 -9.11
N HIS A 127 -18.55 2.56 -9.50
CA HIS A 127 -17.51 1.63 -9.90
C HIS A 127 -17.16 0.66 -8.76
N TRP A 128 -16.88 1.18 -7.56
CA TRP A 128 -16.60 0.36 -6.37
C TRP A 128 -17.75 -0.58 -6.01
N HIS A 129 -19.00 -0.12 -6.13
CA HIS A 129 -20.18 -0.96 -5.90
C HIS A 129 -20.22 -2.15 -6.86
N LYS A 130 -19.98 -1.93 -8.17
CA LYS A 130 -19.93 -3.02 -9.17
C LYS A 130 -18.85 -4.04 -8.84
N GLU A 131 -17.65 -3.60 -8.48
CA GLU A 131 -16.55 -4.50 -8.11
C GLU A 131 -16.91 -5.33 -6.87
N ARG A 132 -17.50 -4.71 -5.85
CA ARG A 132 -17.96 -5.40 -4.64
C ARG A 132 -19.00 -6.46 -4.91
N GLU A 133 -19.99 -6.15 -5.74
CA GLU A 133 -21.03 -7.12 -6.10
C GLU A 133 -20.45 -8.30 -6.89
N ALA A 134 -19.48 -8.04 -7.79
CA ALA A 134 -18.78 -9.09 -8.52
C ALA A 134 -18.00 -10.05 -7.61
N VAL A 135 -17.42 -9.56 -6.50
CA VAL A 135 -16.71 -10.41 -5.52
C VAL A 135 -17.67 -11.27 -4.69
N LYS A 136 -18.89 -10.77 -4.40
CA LYS A 136 -19.88 -11.52 -3.59
C LYS A 136 -20.46 -12.73 -4.31
N THR A 137 -20.52 -12.71 -5.65
CA THR A 137 -21.19 -13.77 -6.42
C THR A 137 -20.19 -14.88 -6.75
N PRO A 138 -20.28 -16.08 -6.14
CA PRO A 138 -19.31 -17.15 -6.39
C PRO A 138 -19.41 -17.77 -7.80
N PHE A 139 -20.50 -17.48 -8.53
CA PHE A 139 -20.90 -18.19 -9.75
C PHE A 139 -21.16 -17.28 -10.97
N VAL A 140 -20.61 -16.06 -11.03
CA VAL A 140 -20.80 -15.15 -12.20
C VAL A 140 -20.45 -15.84 -13.52
N ARG A 141 -19.44 -16.72 -13.52
CA ARG A 141 -19.05 -17.52 -14.70
C ARG A 141 -20.13 -18.51 -15.16
N LEU A 142 -20.97 -19.02 -14.25
CA LEU A 142 -22.06 -19.94 -14.59
C LEU A 142 -23.23 -19.18 -15.23
N CYS A 143 -23.58 -18.01 -14.70
CA CYS A 143 -24.66 -17.19 -15.25
C CYS A 143 -24.31 -16.63 -16.65
N GLN A 144 -23.08 -16.15 -16.85
CA GLN A 144 -22.61 -15.65 -18.15
C GLN A 144 -22.46 -16.74 -19.22
N ALA A 145 -22.37 -18.02 -18.83
CA ALA A 145 -22.29 -19.15 -19.76
C ALA A 145 -23.67 -19.65 -20.22
N LEU A 146 -24.75 -19.29 -19.52
CA LEU A 146 -26.14 -19.64 -19.88
C LEU A 146 -26.78 -18.61 -20.83
N GLU A 147 -26.13 -17.46 -21.02
CA GLU A 147 -26.58 -16.36 -21.88
C GLU A 147 -25.90 -16.37 -23.27
N ARG A 148 -25.20 -17.46 -23.63
CA ARG A 148 -24.61 -17.70 -24.96
C ARG A 148 -25.29 -18.88 -25.63
#